data_AF-A0A930F0I6-F1
#
_entry.id   AF-A0A930F0I6-F1
#
_cell.length_a   1.000
_cell.length_b   1.000
_cell.length_c   1.000
_cell.angle_alpha   90.00
_cell.angle_beta   90.00
_cell.angle_gamma   90.00
#
_symmetry.space_group_name_H-M   'P 1'
#
loop_
_entity.id
_entity.type
_entity.pdbx_description
1 polymer ?
#
loop_
_entity_poly.entity_id
_entity_poly.type
_entity_poly.pdbx_seq_one_letter_code
_entity_poly.pdbx_strand_id
1 'polypeptide(L)'
;MALSRIWSAFILIAVLVASFKYMFSDDYKAIYNDMVVGKSGDTIVVAVKPLTEVGEGLQRELKEHKNIQKDKINYQYDEERAAVKVYRVQSADGVIGTSRTAVEICIGLIGIMTLFMGFMSIAEKAGGINLLSRWIQPFFSKLFPEVPKGHPSFGLMMLNFSANLLGLDNAATPFGLKAMDSLQSLNPEKEKATNAQIMFLCLHASGLTLIPVSIIAVRSSLNSATPTDIFLPTMIATFCATMAAMIIVSIKQKINLFQPVVLAYIGGISAIVALMVFFLVKLSREELDSVSKLISNGLILLIFFLIVLGGIYKKINIFEAFIEGAKEGFSTCVKIIPYLVGMLVAISLLRTSGVFDLLIDGMKYLVNIAHIDSRFVDALPTALIKPLSGSGARGM
;
A
#
# COMPACT_ATOMS: atom_id res chain seq x y z
N MET A 1 -10.76 18.51 -8.51
CA MET A 1 -12.03 18.42 -7.72
C MET A 1 -12.40 17.04 -7.15
N ALA A 2 -12.06 15.90 -7.78
CA ALA A 2 -12.53 14.57 -7.33
C ALA A 2 -12.01 14.14 -5.94
N LEU A 3 -10.73 14.39 -5.64
CA LEU A 3 -10.14 14.04 -4.35
C LEU A 3 -10.83 14.76 -3.18
N SER A 4 -11.25 16.02 -3.38
CA SER A 4 -12.04 16.77 -2.40
C SER A 4 -13.39 16.11 -2.14
N ARG A 5 -14.08 15.58 -3.16
CA ARG A 5 -15.36 14.89 -2.98
C ARG A 5 -15.20 13.58 -2.21
N ILE A 6 -14.19 12.77 -2.56
CA ILE A 6 -13.90 11.52 -1.85
C ILE A 6 -13.54 11.80 -0.39
N TRP A 7 -12.67 12.78 -0.17
CA TRP A 7 -12.24 13.18 1.16
C TRP A 7 -13.41 13.68 2.02
N SER A 8 -14.24 14.57 1.48
CA SER A 8 -15.45 15.03 2.17
C SER A 8 -16.42 13.88 2.45
N ALA A 9 -16.61 12.96 1.50
CA ALA A 9 -17.46 11.80 1.70
C ALA A 9 -16.95 10.90 2.84
N PHE A 10 -15.64 10.64 2.91
CA PHE A 10 -15.05 9.82 3.98
C PHE A 10 -15.31 10.42 5.36
N ILE A 11 -15.10 11.73 5.49
CA ILE A 11 -15.33 12.44 6.75
C ILE A 11 -16.81 12.45 7.12
N LEU A 12 -17.68 12.81 6.17
CA LEU A 12 -19.12 12.87 6.43
C LEU A 12 -19.68 11.50 6.83
N ILE A 13 -19.31 10.44 6.11
CA ILE A 13 -19.74 9.07 6.42
C ILE A 13 -19.21 8.64 7.79
N ALA A 14 -17.95 8.92 8.10
CA ALA A 14 -17.36 8.60 9.41
C ALA A 14 -18.10 9.31 10.56
N VAL A 15 -18.37 10.61 10.41
CA VAL A 15 -19.07 11.39 11.43
C VAL A 15 -20.52 10.91 11.58
N LEU A 16 -21.21 10.60 10.49
CA LEU A 16 -22.58 10.07 10.53
C LEU A 16 -22.65 8.73 11.26
N VAL A 17 -21.77 7.78 10.93
CA VAL A 17 -21.71 6.47 11.60
C VAL A 17 -21.34 6.63 13.08
N ALA A 18 -20.38 7.50 13.40
CA ALA A 18 -20.01 7.77 14.77
C ALA A 18 -21.16 8.40 15.57
N SER A 19 -21.88 9.35 14.98
CA SER A 19 -23.06 9.99 15.58
C SER A 19 -24.16 8.96 15.85
N PHE A 20 -24.41 8.06 14.90
CA PHE A 20 -25.36 6.97 15.07
C PHE A 20 -24.98 6.06 16.24
N LYS A 21 -23.71 5.59 16.29
CA LYS A 21 -23.23 4.75 17.40
C LYS A 21 -23.29 5.47 18.74
N TYR A 22 -22.95 6.76 18.79
CA TYR A 22 -23.04 7.57 20.00
C TYR A 22 -24.48 7.68 20.52
N MET A 23 -25.46 7.86 19.63
CA MET A 23 -26.87 7.99 20.03
C MET A 23 -27.49 6.66 20.43
N PHE A 24 -27.22 5.57 19.70
CA PHE A 24 -27.94 4.31 19.81
C PHE A 24 -27.20 3.18 20.54
N SER A 25 -25.93 3.38 20.92
CA SER A 25 -25.17 2.39 21.67
C SER A 25 -24.48 3.01 22.89
N ASP A 26 -24.70 2.40 24.05
CA ASP A 26 -24.05 2.80 25.30
C ASP A 26 -22.55 2.48 25.30
N ASP A 27 -22.11 1.56 24.43
CA ASP A 27 -20.71 1.14 24.34
C ASP A 27 -19.79 2.15 23.63
N TYR A 28 -20.39 3.16 22.98
CA TYR A 28 -19.68 4.12 22.12
C TYR A 28 -19.84 5.57 22.56
N LYS A 29 -20.17 5.84 23.83
CA LYS A 29 -20.29 7.23 24.33
C LYS A 29 -18.99 8.03 24.30
N ALA A 30 -17.83 7.38 24.27
CA ALA A 30 -16.54 8.05 24.11
C ALA A 30 -16.11 8.28 22.65
N ILE A 31 -16.88 7.81 21.64
CA ILE A 31 -16.41 7.64 20.25
C ILE A 31 -15.76 8.89 19.64
N TYR A 32 -16.27 10.09 19.92
CA TYR A 32 -15.66 11.33 19.41
C TYR A 32 -14.26 11.58 19.98
N ASN A 33 -14.05 11.28 21.26
CA ASN A 33 -12.73 11.36 21.87
C ASN A 33 -11.78 10.36 21.22
N ASP A 34 -12.23 9.12 21.01
CA ASP A 34 -11.41 8.07 20.40
C ASP A 34 -11.02 8.41 18.95
N MET A 35 -11.94 8.99 18.18
CA MET A 35 -11.68 9.42 16.80
C MET A 35 -10.66 10.55 16.73
N VAL A 36 -10.53 11.38 17.77
CA VAL A 36 -9.60 12.53 17.76
C VAL A 36 -8.25 12.17 18.39
N VAL A 37 -8.26 11.63 19.61
CA VAL A 37 -7.06 11.45 20.44
C VAL A 37 -6.78 10.00 20.84
N GLY A 38 -7.66 9.05 20.52
CA GLY A 38 -7.47 7.63 20.88
C GLY A 38 -6.20 7.06 20.25
N LYS A 39 -5.52 6.14 20.94
CA LYS A 39 -4.36 5.43 20.38
C LYS A 39 -4.68 3.97 20.13
N SER A 40 -4.09 3.43 19.07
CA SER A 40 -4.20 2.01 18.76
C SER A 40 -3.76 1.14 19.95
N GLY A 41 -4.60 0.20 20.35
CA GLY A 41 -4.37 -0.66 21.51
C GLY A 41 -4.87 -0.09 22.85
N ASP A 42 -5.33 1.16 22.91
CA ASP A 42 -5.90 1.72 24.13
C ASP A 42 -7.15 0.94 24.57
N THR A 43 -7.23 0.69 25.87
CA THR A 43 -8.39 0.05 26.50
C THR A 43 -9.41 1.09 26.92
N ILE A 44 -10.51 1.18 26.19
CA ILE A 44 -11.60 2.11 26.45
C ILE A 44 -12.62 1.40 27.33
N VAL A 45 -12.63 1.75 28.62
CA VAL A 45 -13.60 1.20 29.57
C VAL A 45 -14.96 1.77 29.24
N VAL A 46 -15.89 0.88 28.92
CA VAL A 46 -17.26 1.20 28.56
C VAL A 46 -18.12 1.28 29.82
N ALA A 47 -18.05 0.24 30.64
CA ALA A 47 -18.79 0.14 31.88
C ALA A 47 -18.11 -0.85 32.83
N VAL A 48 -18.36 -0.69 34.13
CA VAL A 48 -18.07 -1.69 35.14
C VAL A 48 -19.42 -2.10 35.72
N LYS A 49 -19.82 -3.35 35.49
CA LYS A 49 -21.12 -3.87 35.91
C LYS A 49 -20.93 -4.99 36.93
N PRO A 50 -21.77 -5.11 37.97
CA PRO A 50 -21.82 -6.31 38.80
C PRO A 50 -22.05 -7.55 37.93
N LEU A 51 -21.48 -8.70 38.32
CA LEU A 51 -21.64 -9.95 37.55
C LEU A 51 -23.12 -10.30 37.33
N THR A 52 -24.00 -9.96 38.28
CA THR A 52 -25.45 -10.18 38.23
C THR A 52 -26.18 -9.39 37.14
N GLU A 53 -25.61 -8.27 36.67
CA GLU A 53 -26.21 -7.42 35.63
C GLU A 53 -25.77 -7.82 34.21
N VAL A 54 -24.85 -8.77 34.09
CA VAL A 54 -24.43 -9.35 32.81
C VAL A 54 -25.36 -10.53 32.50
N GLY A 55 -25.77 -10.74 31.24
CA GLY A 55 -26.73 -11.79 30.89
C GLY A 55 -26.29 -13.19 31.34
N GLU A 56 -27.23 -14.03 31.80
CA GLU A 56 -26.95 -15.33 32.47
C GLU A 56 -26.00 -16.26 31.70
N GLY A 57 -26.09 -16.30 30.36
CA GLY A 57 -25.17 -17.08 29.53
C GLY A 57 -23.72 -16.59 29.60
N LEU A 58 -23.50 -15.27 29.61
CA LEU A 58 -22.17 -14.68 29.70
C LEU A 58 -21.59 -14.80 31.12
N GLN A 59 -22.43 -14.79 32.16
CA GLN A 59 -21.99 -14.99 33.54
C GLN A 59 -21.31 -16.34 33.75
N ARG A 60 -21.87 -17.39 33.15
CA ARG A 60 -21.34 -18.75 33.26
C ARG A 60 -19.99 -18.86 32.55
N GLU A 61 -19.91 -18.36 31.33
CA GLU A 61 -18.66 -18.37 30.58
C GLU A 61 -17.59 -17.51 31.27
N LEU A 62 -17.93 -16.33 31.81
CA LEU A 62 -16.97 -15.45 32.49
C LEU A 62 -16.40 -16.03 33.80
N LYS A 63 -17.16 -16.91 34.46
CA LYS A 63 -16.67 -17.68 35.62
C LYS A 63 -15.70 -18.78 35.22
N GLU A 64 -15.83 -19.35 34.02
CA GLU A 64 -14.93 -20.39 33.49
C GLU A 64 -13.72 -19.78 32.77
N HIS A 65 -13.92 -18.67 32.06
CA HIS A 65 -12.94 -17.96 31.23
C HIS A 65 -12.96 -16.48 31.64
N LYS A 66 -11.99 -16.08 32.47
CA LYS A 66 -11.94 -14.74 33.09
C LYS A 66 -11.95 -13.58 32.09
N ASN A 67 -11.62 -13.82 30.82
CA ASN A 67 -11.67 -12.87 29.73
C ASN A 67 -12.44 -13.46 28.54
N ILE A 68 -13.47 -12.76 28.08
CA ILE A 68 -14.25 -13.16 26.90
C ILE A 68 -14.38 -11.98 25.97
N GLN A 69 -14.20 -12.23 24.68
CA GLN A 69 -14.47 -11.26 23.64
C GLN A 69 -15.75 -11.65 22.89
N LYS A 70 -16.71 -10.73 22.81
CA LYS A 70 -17.94 -10.90 22.03
C LYS A 70 -18.23 -9.61 21.26
N ASP A 71 -18.44 -9.72 19.95
CA ASP A 71 -18.72 -8.59 19.05
C ASP A 71 -17.72 -7.42 19.21
N LYS A 72 -16.43 -7.75 19.36
CA LYS A 72 -15.29 -6.82 19.58
C LYS A 72 -15.31 -6.08 20.93
N ILE A 73 -16.26 -6.38 21.81
CA ILE A 73 -16.28 -5.94 23.21
C ILE A 73 -15.66 -7.03 24.08
N ASN A 74 -14.76 -6.63 24.96
CA ASN A 74 -14.11 -7.51 25.91
C ASN A 74 -14.78 -7.38 27.28
N TYR A 75 -15.01 -8.53 27.88
CA TYR A 75 -15.57 -8.69 29.21
C TYR A 75 -14.51 -9.38 30.05
N GLN A 76 -14.00 -8.65 31.04
CA GLN A 76 -13.02 -9.16 31.99
C GLN A 76 -13.67 -9.25 33.36
N TYR A 77 -13.72 -10.46 33.91
CA TYR A 77 -14.25 -10.70 35.24
C TYR A 77 -13.16 -10.48 36.31
N ASP A 78 -13.46 -9.63 37.27
CA ASP A 78 -12.66 -9.37 38.47
C ASP A 78 -13.30 -10.11 39.66
N GLU A 79 -12.65 -11.19 40.09
CA GLU A 79 -13.10 -12.05 41.20
C GLU A 79 -13.09 -11.31 42.55
N GLU A 80 -12.18 -10.35 42.76
CA GLU A 80 -12.07 -9.63 44.03
C GLU A 80 -13.20 -8.62 44.21
N ARG A 81 -13.67 -8.03 43.11
CA ARG A 81 -14.72 -7.00 43.10
C ARG A 81 -16.09 -7.53 42.72
N ALA A 82 -16.21 -8.82 42.39
CA ALA A 82 -17.41 -9.46 41.84
C ALA A 82 -18.02 -8.67 40.66
N ALA A 83 -17.16 -8.04 39.86
CA ALA A 83 -17.55 -7.09 38.82
C ALA A 83 -16.93 -7.48 37.48
N VAL A 84 -17.65 -7.17 36.41
CA VAL A 84 -17.22 -7.36 35.02
C VAL A 84 -16.85 -6.00 34.45
N LYS A 85 -15.59 -5.86 34.07
CA LYS A 85 -15.08 -4.72 33.32
C LYS A 85 -15.40 -4.96 31.83
N VAL A 86 -16.28 -4.13 31.30
CA VAL A 86 -16.63 -4.10 29.88
C VAL A 86 -15.76 -3.05 29.21
N TYR A 87 -14.96 -3.45 28.23
CA TYR A 87 -14.08 -2.54 27.51
C TYR A 87 -13.94 -2.88 26.04
N ARG A 88 -13.63 -1.88 25.23
CA ARG A 88 -13.23 -2.08 23.83
C ARG A 88 -11.76 -1.71 23.65
N VAL A 89 -11.12 -2.34 22.69
CA VAL A 89 -9.75 -2.01 22.30
C VAL A 89 -9.82 -1.12 21.07
N GLN A 90 -9.17 0.03 21.15
CA GLN A 90 -9.10 0.97 20.04
C GLN A 90 -8.35 0.33 18.86
N SER A 91 -8.99 0.28 17.69
CA SER A 91 -8.45 -0.41 16.52
C SER A 91 -7.39 0.38 15.75
N ALA A 92 -7.35 1.71 15.90
CA ALA A 92 -6.38 2.61 15.29
C ALA A 92 -6.27 3.94 16.02
N ASP A 93 -5.17 4.65 15.77
CA ASP A 93 -4.98 6.02 16.22
C ASP A 93 -6.06 6.96 15.64
N GLY A 94 -6.51 7.90 16.48
CA GLY A 94 -7.33 9.04 16.07
C GLY A 94 -6.56 10.03 15.19
N VAL A 95 -7.23 11.11 14.80
CA VAL A 95 -6.68 12.06 13.80
C VAL A 95 -5.37 12.70 14.24
N ILE A 96 -5.20 12.99 15.54
CA ILE A 96 -3.98 13.63 16.05
C ILE A 96 -2.78 12.68 15.96
N GLY A 97 -2.92 11.45 16.47
CA GLY A 97 -1.88 10.43 16.36
C GLY A 97 -1.54 10.12 14.91
N THR A 98 -2.57 9.96 14.07
CA THR A 98 -2.39 9.66 12.64
C THR A 98 -1.69 10.78 11.89
N SER A 99 -1.96 12.05 12.22
CA SER A 99 -1.28 13.19 11.59
C SER A 99 0.23 13.20 11.88
N ARG A 100 0.63 12.82 13.09
CA ARG A 100 2.03 12.65 13.48
C ARG A 100 2.67 11.50 12.72
N THR A 101 2.01 10.34 12.70
CA THR A 101 2.48 9.15 11.97
C THR A 101 2.71 9.46 10.49
N ALA A 102 1.82 10.25 9.85
CA ALA A 102 1.99 10.68 8.48
C ALA A 102 3.30 11.48 8.26
N VAL A 103 3.60 12.41 9.16
CA VAL A 103 4.84 13.20 9.10
C VAL A 103 6.07 12.33 9.35
N GLU A 104 6.02 11.43 10.34
CA GLU A 104 7.12 10.50 10.65
C GLU A 104 7.43 9.58 9.45
N ILE A 105 6.40 9.10 8.73
CA ILE A 105 6.57 8.37 7.47
C ILE A 105 7.31 9.23 6.45
N CYS A 106 6.89 10.48 6.23
CA CYS A 106 7.55 11.37 5.28
C CYS A 106 9.01 11.65 5.64
N ILE A 107 9.32 11.84 6.93
CA ILE A 107 10.69 12.02 7.42
C ILE A 107 11.54 10.78 7.14
N GLY A 108 11.02 9.58 7.42
CA GLY A 108 11.69 8.32 7.10
C GLY A 108 11.96 8.14 5.60
N LEU A 109 11.08 8.69 4.75
CA LEU A 109 11.25 8.66 3.29
C LEU A 109 12.34 9.61 2.78
N ILE A 110 12.72 10.66 3.52
CA ILE A 110 13.71 11.65 3.06
C ILE A 110 15.04 11.00 2.67
N GLY A 111 15.57 10.13 3.52
CA GLY A 111 16.87 9.50 3.28
C GLY A 111 16.90 8.66 2.00
N ILE A 112 15.91 7.77 1.86
CA ILE A 112 15.81 6.89 0.69
C ILE A 112 15.50 7.68 -0.59
N MET A 113 14.65 8.71 -0.52
CA MET A 113 14.31 9.56 -1.66
C MET A 113 15.51 10.36 -2.14
N THR A 114 16.28 10.92 -1.21
CA THR A 114 17.52 11.66 -1.51
C THR A 114 18.53 10.75 -2.21
N LEU A 115 18.72 9.53 -1.70
CA LEU A 115 19.64 8.54 -2.28
C LEU A 115 19.24 8.16 -3.70
N PHE A 116 18.01 7.66 -3.89
CA PHE A 116 17.56 7.15 -5.17
C PHE A 116 17.47 8.27 -6.21
N MET A 117 16.96 9.46 -5.84
CA MET A 117 16.88 10.58 -6.76
C MET A 117 18.26 11.11 -7.18
N GLY A 118 19.24 11.07 -6.28
CA GLY A 118 20.63 11.37 -6.62
C GLY A 118 21.20 10.42 -7.68
N PHE A 119 21.09 9.11 -7.46
CA PHE A 119 21.50 8.12 -8.47
C PHE A 119 20.70 8.25 -9.77
N MET A 120 19.42 8.60 -9.69
CA MET A 120 18.63 8.80 -10.89
C MET A 120 19.04 10.00 -11.72
N SER A 121 19.43 11.11 -11.08
CA SER A 121 19.98 12.26 -11.81
C SER A 121 21.28 11.89 -12.53
N ILE A 122 22.13 11.06 -11.91
CA ILE A 122 23.33 10.50 -12.59
C ILE A 122 22.90 9.68 -13.81
N ALA A 123 21.94 8.75 -13.64
CA ALA A 123 21.46 7.89 -14.73
C ALA A 123 20.83 8.69 -15.88
N GLU A 124 20.09 9.75 -15.57
CA GLU A 124 19.48 10.66 -16.55
C GLU A 124 20.53 11.42 -17.34
N LYS A 125 21.48 12.08 -16.65
CA LYS A 125 22.58 12.81 -17.29
C LYS A 125 23.52 11.89 -18.08
N ALA A 126 23.68 10.64 -17.66
CA ALA A 126 24.43 9.62 -18.39
C ALA A 126 23.65 9.05 -19.60
N GLY A 127 22.39 9.44 -19.80
CA GLY A 127 21.53 8.92 -20.87
C GLY A 127 21.06 7.48 -20.65
N GLY A 128 21.23 6.92 -19.45
CA GLY A 128 20.75 5.59 -19.07
C GLY A 128 19.23 5.48 -19.17
N ILE A 129 18.50 6.56 -18.84
CA ILE A 129 17.04 6.61 -18.99
C ILE A 129 16.61 6.50 -20.45
N ASN A 130 17.34 7.16 -21.36
CA ASN A 130 17.05 7.10 -22.79
C ASN A 130 17.34 5.71 -23.35
N LEU A 131 18.41 5.06 -22.91
CA LEU A 131 18.74 3.68 -23.30
C LEU A 131 17.63 2.71 -22.86
N LEU A 132 17.22 2.80 -21.61
CA LEU A 132 16.18 1.95 -21.03
C LEU A 132 14.82 2.19 -21.69
N SER A 133 14.49 3.46 -21.94
CA SER A 133 13.29 3.82 -22.68
C SER A 133 13.26 3.18 -24.07
N ARG A 134 14.37 3.13 -24.80
CA ARG A 134 14.42 2.52 -26.15
C ARG A 134 14.15 1.02 -26.13
N TRP A 135 14.65 0.31 -25.11
CA TRP A 135 14.42 -1.12 -24.96
C TRP A 135 12.95 -1.45 -24.74
N ILE A 136 12.27 -0.65 -23.92
CA ILE A 136 10.91 -0.94 -23.45
C ILE A 136 9.84 -0.23 -24.31
N GLN A 137 10.24 0.76 -25.11
CA GLN A 137 9.38 1.48 -26.04
C GLN A 137 8.52 0.58 -26.95
N PRO A 138 8.97 -0.57 -27.49
CA PRO A 138 8.13 -1.44 -28.31
C PRO A 138 6.90 -1.96 -27.57
N PHE A 139 7.04 -2.29 -26.28
CA PHE A 139 5.93 -2.73 -25.44
C PHE A 139 5.07 -1.54 -25.01
N PHE A 140 5.70 -0.48 -24.48
CA PHE A 140 4.96 0.67 -23.92
C PHE A 140 4.26 1.50 -24.98
N SER A 141 4.81 1.65 -26.19
CA SER A 141 4.12 2.37 -27.27
C SER A 141 2.83 1.68 -27.74
N LYS A 142 2.67 0.38 -27.46
CA LYS A 142 1.43 -0.36 -27.71
C LYS A 142 0.45 -0.27 -26.55
N LEU A 143 0.96 -0.25 -25.32
CA LEU A 143 0.16 -0.16 -24.11
C LEU A 143 -0.27 1.29 -23.78
N PHE A 144 0.48 2.29 -24.25
CA PHE A 144 0.25 3.72 -24.09
C PHE A 144 0.25 4.41 -25.46
N PRO A 145 -0.74 4.13 -26.33
CA PRO A 145 -0.74 4.60 -27.72
C PRO A 145 -0.82 6.14 -27.86
N GLU A 146 -1.33 6.83 -26.84
CA GLU A 146 -1.49 8.28 -26.81
C GLU A 146 -0.21 9.03 -26.40
N VAL A 147 0.82 8.33 -25.92
CA VAL A 147 2.08 8.96 -25.49
C VAL A 147 3.05 9.01 -26.67
N PRO A 148 3.57 10.21 -27.06
CA PRO A 148 4.49 10.32 -28.19
C PRO A 148 5.73 9.45 -28.04
N LYS A 149 6.18 8.88 -29.16
CA LYS A 149 7.40 8.07 -29.20
C LYS A 149 8.61 8.90 -28.71
N GLY A 150 9.38 8.33 -27.78
CA GLY A 150 10.55 8.99 -27.21
C GLY A 150 10.23 10.05 -26.15
N HIS A 151 8.97 10.21 -25.73
CA HIS A 151 8.61 11.11 -24.65
C HIS A 151 9.20 10.65 -23.30
N PRO A 152 9.72 11.56 -22.45
CA PRO A 152 10.34 11.22 -21.16
C PRO A 152 9.46 10.39 -20.21
N SER A 153 8.13 10.45 -20.35
CA SER A 153 7.21 9.66 -19.52
C SER A 153 7.51 8.16 -19.57
N PHE A 154 7.97 7.63 -20.70
CA PHE A 154 8.32 6.20 -20.78
C PHE A 154 9.44 5.81 -19.82
N GLY A 155 10.50 6.63 -19.75
CA GLY A 155 11.59 6.42 -18.81
C GLY A 155 11.10 6.49 -17.36
N LEU A 156 10.34 7.53 -17.01
CA LEU A 156 9.81 7.73 -15.65
C LEU A 156 8.85 6.61 -15.20
N MET A 157 7.94 6.18 -16.08
CA MET A 157 7.06 5.04 -15.81
C MET A 157 7.87 3.75 -15.60
N MET A 158 8.91 3.53 -16.40
CA MET A 158 9.77 2.36 -16.24
C MET A 158 10.44 2.33 -14.87
N LEU A 159 11.04 3.45 -14.46
CA LEU A 159 11.68 3.57 -13.17
C LEU A 159 10.71 3.28 -12.03
N ASN A 160 9.49 3.80 -12.13
CA ASN A 160 8.42 3.50 -11.19
C ASN A 160 8.10 2.00 -11.13
N PHE A 161 7.86 1.36 -12.28
CA PHE A 161 7.54 -0.07 -12.32
C PHE A 161 8.69 -0.93 -11.82
N SER A 162 9.94 -0.57 -12.13
CA SER A 162 11.13 -1.30 -11.66
C SER A 162 11.33 -1.17 -10.16
N ALA A 163 11.10 0.01 -9.58
CA ALA A 163 11.16 0.17 -8.15
C ALA A 163 10.08 -0.68 -7.43
N ASN A 164 8.85 -0.70 -7.95
CA ASN A 164 7.79 -1.59 -7.44
C ASN A 164 8.14 -3.08 -7.60
N LEU A 165 8.73 -3.45 -8.74
CA LEU A 165 9.13 -4.83 -9.06
C LEU A 165 10.12 -5.38 -8.03
N LEU A 166 11.03 -4.54 -7.54
CA LEU A 166 12.05 -4.88 -6.54
C LEU A 166 11.56 -4.76 -5.09
N GLY A 167 10.28 -4.46 -4.87
CA GLY A 167 9.73 -4.23 -3.53
C GLY A 167 10.29 -2.98 -2.86
N LEU A 168 10.81 -2.04 -3.66
CA LEU A 168 11.31 -0.74 -3.23
C LEU A 168 10.19 0.30 -3.34
N ASP A 169 9.03 -0.01 -2.77
CA ASP A 169 7.81 0.79 -2.92
C ASP A 169 7.99 2.26 -2.47
N ASN A 170 8.86 2.46 -1.48
CA ASN A 170 9.24 3.77 -0.96
C ASN A 170 10.03 4.60 -2.01
N ALA A 171 10.80 3.94 -2.87
CA ALA A 171 11.50 4.56 -4.00
C ALA A 171 10.64 4.62 -5.28
N ALA A 172 9.55 3.85 -5.38
CA ALA A 172 8.67 3.87 -6.55
C ALA A 172 7.79 5.13 -6.60
N THR A 173 7.27 5.55 -5.45
CA THR A 173 6.39 6.73 -5.30
C THR A 173 6.93 8.01 -5.97
N PRO A 174 8.19 8.45 -5.80
CA PRO A 174 8.71 9.65 -6.50
C PRO A 174 8.68 9.54 -8.01
N PHE A 175 9.06 8.38 -8.55
CA PHE A 175 9.02 8.12 -9.99
C PHE A 175 7.59 8.09 -10.49
N GLY A 176 6.66 7.62 -9.65
CA GLY A 176 5.24 7.61 -9.93
C GLY A 176 4.66 9.01 -10.09
N LEU A 177 4.98 9.90 -9.15
CA LEU A 177 4.56 11.30 -9.20
C LEU A 177 5.17 12.01 -10.41
N LYS A 178 6.47 11.86 -10.66
CA LYS A 178 7.11 12.42 -11.85
C LYS A 178 6.52 11.89 -13.16
N ALA A 179 6.26 10.59 -13.23
CA ALA A 179 5.61 9.99 -14.39
C ALA A 179 4.22 10.56 -14.59
N MET A 180 3.44 10.73 -13.51
CA MET A 180 2.10 11.32 -13.56
C MET A 180 2.14 12.79 -14.00
N ASP A 181 3.06 13.59 -13.48
CA ASP A 181 3.27 14.99 -13.89
C ASP A 181 3.69 15.08 -15.36
N SER A 182 4.58 14.19 -15.80
CA SER A 182 5.01 14.10 -17.20
C SER A 182 3.85 13.73 -18.12
N LEU A 183 3.02 12.76 -17.74
CA LEU A 183 1.79 12.40 -18.48
C LEU A 183 0.77 13.55 -18.45
N GLN A 184 0.68 14.28 -17.34
CA GLN A 184 -0.21 15.43 -17.19
C GLN A 184 0.19 16.59 -18.08
N SER A 185 1.47 16.73 -18.44
CA SER A 185 1.92 17.74 -19.42
C SER A 185 1.28 17.55 -20.80
N LEU A 186 1.05 16.28 -21.18
CA LEU A 186 0.40 15.89 -22.44
C LEU A 186 -1.14 15.99 -22.39
N ASN A 187 -1.71 16.19 -21.19
CA ASN A 187 -3.16 16.19 -21.02
C ASN A 187 -3.78 17.52 -21.50
N PRO A 188 -4.66 17.50 -22.52
CA PRO A 188 -5.39 18.70 -22.96
C PRO A 188 -6.46 19.15 -21.95
N GLU A 189 -7.03 18.23 -21.17
CA GLU A 189 -8.07 18.48 -20.16
C GLU A 189 -7.54 18.24 -18.74
N LYS A 190 -6.93 19.25 -18.11
CA LYS A 190 -6.20 19.08 -16.84
C LYS A 190 -7.00 18.47 -15.68
N GLU A 191 -8.32 18.62 -15.67
CA GLU A 191 -9.21 18.08 -14.62
C GLU A 191 -9.68 16.64 -14.88
N LYS A 192 -9.36 16.06 -16.04
CA LYS A 192 -9.79 14.71 -16.44
C LYS A 192 -8.58 13.83 -16.75
N ALA A 193 -8.53 12.66 -16.13
CA ALA A 193 -7.43 11.72 -16.37
C ALA A 193 -7.45 11.19 -17.82
N THR A 194 -6.28 11.16 -18.47
CA THR A 194 -6.11 10.56 -19.80
C THR A 194 -6.06 9.03 -19.72
N ASN A 195 -6.22 8.35 -20.86
CA ASN A 195 -6.08 6.88 -20.89
C ASN A 195 -4.70 6.42 -20.42
N ALA A 196 -3.65 7.17 -20.79
CA ALA A 196 -2.30 6.91 -20.33
C ALA A 196 -2.16 7.02 -18.80
N GLN A 197 -2.75 8.04 -18.18
CA GLN A 197 -2.74 8.19 -16.72
C GLN A 197 -3.52 7.08 -16.02
N ILE A 198 -4.68 6.68 -16.57
CA ILE A 198 -5.49 5.58 -16.01
C ILE A 198 -4.72 4.26 -16.09
N MET A 199 -4.15 3.92 -17.25
CA MET A 199 -3.36 2.69 -17.42
C MET A 199 -2.16 2.69 -16.48
N PHE A 200 -1.42 3.80 -16.42
CA PHE A 200 -0.27 3.94 -15.53
C PHE A 200 -0.67 3.74 -14.07
N LEU A 201 -1.73 4.42 -13.61
CA LEU A 201 -2.21 4.31 -12.24
C LEU A 201 -2.67 2.89 -11.88
N CYS A 202 -3.39 2.21 -12.77
CA CYS A 202 -3.87 0.85 -12.53
C CYS A 202 -2.71 -0.16 -12.43
N LEU A 203 -1.72 -0.07 -13.30
CA LEU A 203 -0.53 -0.92 -13.25
C LEU A 203 0.38 -0.57 -12.06
N HIS A 204 0.41 0.70 -11.65
CA HIS A 204 1.14 1.12 -10.46
C HIS A 204 0.47 0.56 -9.19
N ALA A 205 -0.85 0.70 -9.09
CA ALA A 205 -1.64 0.25 -7.94
C ALA A 205 -1.70 -1.28 -7.81
N SER A 206 -1.63 -2.01 -8.92
CA SER A 206 -1.50 -3.47 -8.87
C SER A 206 -0.18 -3.92 -8.23
N GLY A 207 0.84 -3.06 -8.29
CA GLY A 207 2.06 -3.16 -7.49
C GLY A 207 2.76 -4.50 -7.70
N LEU A 208 3.04 -4.85 -8.97
CA LEU A 208 3.82 -6.05 -9.29
C LEU A 208 5.11 -6.03 -8.48
N THR A 209 5.29 -7.01 -7.60
CA THR A 209 6.46 -7.12 -6.74
C THR A 209 6.99 -8.54 -6.84
N LEU A 210 8.22 -8.69 -7.34
CA LEU A 210 8.90 -9.99 -7.41
C LEU A 210 9.38 -10.42 -6.03
N ILE A 211 9.89 -9.47 -5.24
CA ILE A 211 10.38 -9.74 -3.89
C ILE A 211 9.84 -8.69 -2.91
N PRO A 212 8.89 -9.03 -2.01
CA PRO A 212 8.35 -8.12 -0.99
C PRO A 212 9.34 -7.87 0.16
N VAL A 213 10.55 -7.38 -0.15
CA VAL A 213 11.62 -7.15 0.84
C VAL A 213 11.14 -6.27 1.99
N SER A 214 10.35 -5.23 1.68
CA SER A 214 9.81 -4.30 2.67
C SER A 214 8.92 -5.01 3.71
N ILE A 215 8.02 -5.90 3.29
CA ILE A 215 7.14 -6.65 4.20
C ILE A 215 7.91 -7.71 4.96
N ILE A 216 8.86 -8.39 4.31
CA ILE A 216 9.74 -9.37 4.97
C ILE A 216 10.53 -8.70 6.09
N ALA A 217 11.07 -7.50 5.84
CA ALA A 217 11.78 -6.71 6.84
C ALA A 217 10.87 -6.31 8.02
N VAL A 218 9.63 -5.86 7.75
CA VAL A 218 8.66 -5.54 8.81
C VAL A 218 8.32 -6.78 9.63
N ARG A 219 8.02 -7.91 8.98
CA ARG A 219 7.73 -9.19 9.66
C ARG A 219 8.90 -9.65 10.52
N SER A 220 10.13 -9.51 10.02
CA SER A 220 11.36 -9.81 10.77
C SER A 220 11.51 -8.90 11.98
N SER A 221 11.28 -7.59 11.83
CA SER A 221 11.36 -6.62 12.93
C SER A 221 10.30 -6.84 14.02
N LEU A 222 9.18 -7.46 13.66
CA LEU A 222 8.11 -7.87 14.59
C LEU A 222 8.30 -9.30 15.13
N ASN A 223 9.50 -9.88 14.98
CA ASN A 223 9.84 -11.24 15.44
C ASN A 223 8.93 -12.34 14.90
N SER A 224 8.43 -12.19 13.66
CA SER A 224 7.66 -13.24 12.99
C SER A 224 8.52 -14.50 12.86
N ALA A 225 7.99 -15.66 13.29
CA ALA A 225 8.68 -16.95 13.19
C ALA A 225 9.07 -17.30 11.74
N THR A 226 8.25 -16.91 10.76
CA THR A 226 8.53 -17.09 9.34
C THR A 226 8.29 -15.80 8.53
N PRO A 227 9.26 -14.88 8.47
CA PRO A 227 9.09 -13.61 7.75
C PRO A 227 8.92 -13.78 6.24
N THR A 228 9.49 -14.83 5.66
CA THR A 228 9.58 -15.07 4.21
C THR A 228 8.45 -15.91 3.62
N ASP A 229 7.61 -16.57 4.44
CA ASP A 229 6.53 -17.44 3.94
C ASP A 229 5.48 -16.70 3.06
N ILE A 230 5.43 -15.38 3.15
CA ILE A 230 4.56 -14.52 2.33
C ILE A 230 5.06 -14.31 0.89
N PHE A 231 6.32 -14.66 0.63
CA PHE A 231 7.03 -14.30 -0.60
C PHE A 231 6.34 -14.86 -1.85
N LEU A 232 6.08 -16.16 -1.87
CA LEU A 232 5.47 -16.82 -3.02
C LEU A 232 4.00 -16.38 -3.25
N PRO A 233 3.12 -16.38 -2.22
CA PRO A 233 1.75 -15.89 -2.38
C PRO A 233 1.67 -14.43 -2.86
N THR A 234 2.53 -13.54 -2.35
CA THR A 234 2.50 -12.12 -2.73
C THR A 234 2.97 -11.89 -4.17
N MET A 235 4.01 -12.59 -4.61
CA MET A 235 4.45 -12.52 -6.01
C MET A 235 3.33 -12.99 -6.95
N ILE A 236 2.69 -14.13 -6.67
CA ILE A 236 1.58 -14.65 -7.49
C ILE A 236 0.42 -13.66 -7.48
N ALA A 237 0.02 -13.17 -6.30
CA ALA A 237 -1.11 -12.25 -6.17
C ALA A 237 -0.88 -10.93 -6.90
N THR A 238 0.31 -10.33 -6.78
CA THR A 238 0.64 -9.06 -7.46
C THR A 238 0.81 -9.22 -8.97
N PHE A 239 1.31 -10.39 -9.42
CA PHE A 239 1.33 -10.75 -10.83
C PHE A 239 -0.08 -10.87 -11.41
N CYS A 240 -0.95 -11.66 -10.77
CA CYS A 240 -2.35 -11.79 -11.16
C CYS A 240 -3.08 -10.44 -11.13
N ALA A 241 -2.85 -9.61 -10.11
CA ALA A 241 -3.43 -8.27 -10.03
C ALA A 241 -2.98 -7.37 -11.18
N THR A 242 -1.70 -7.44 -11.57
CA THR A 242 -1.14 -6.63 -12.66
C THR A 242 -1.67 -7.09 -14.02
N MET A 243 -1.79 -8.40 -14.23
CA MET A 243 -2.43 -8.96 -15.41
C MET A 243 -3.90 -8.56 -15.50
N ALA A 244 -4.65 -8.68 -14.41
CA ALA A 244 -6.05 -8.28 -14.36
C ALA A 244 -6.22 -6.78 -14.64
N ALA A 245 -5.42 -5.92 -14.00
CA ALA A 245 -5.43 -4.48 -14.24
C ALA A 245 -5.14 -4.15 -15.71
N MET A 246 -4.08 -4.72 -16.29
CA MET A 246 -3.72 -4.52 -17.69
C MET A 246 -4.85 -4.95 -18.63
N ILE A 247 -5.42 -6.14 -18.42
CA ILE A 247 -6.48 -6.71 -19.26
C ILE A 247 -7.76 -5.86 -19.18
N ILE A 248 -8.24 -5.55 -17.98
CA ILE A 248 -9.47 -4.78 -17.77
C ILE A 248 -9.36 -3.40 -18.39
N VAL A 249 -8.24 -2.69 -18.14
CA VAL A 249 -8.04 -1.35 -18.69
C VAL A 249 -7.86 -1.41 -20.21
N SER A 250 -7.13 -2.40 -20.73
CA SER A 250 -6.95 -2.57 -22.18
C SER A 250 -8.26 -2.85 -22.89
N ILE A 251 -9.16 -3.67 -22.31
CA ILE A 251 -10.51 -3.90 -22.85
C ILE A 251 -11.28 -2.58 -22.89
N LYS A 252 -11.26 -1.81 -21.80
CA LYS A 252 -11.99 -0.54 -21.71
C LYS A 252 -11.45 0.52 -22.67
N GLN A 253 -10.14 0.58 -22.86
CA GLN A 253 -9.43 1.51 -23.74
C GLN A 253 -9.29 0.99 -25.18
N LYS A 254 -9.80 -0.22 -25.46
CA LYS A 254 -9.72 -0.89 -26.78
C LYS A 254 -8.28 -1.10 -27.27
N ILE A 255 -7.35 -1.36 -26.35
CA ILE A 255 -5.97 -1.73 -26.67
C ILE A 255 -5.93 -3.21 -27.03
N ASN A 256 -5.35 -3.53 -28.20
CA ASN A 256 -5.19 -4.91 -28.65
C ASN A 256 -3.96 -5.57 -28.00
N LEU A 257 -4.19 -6.41 -26.99
CA LEU A 257 -3.14 -7.16 -26.28
C LEU A 257 -2.60 -8.37 -27.07
N PHE A 258 -3.30 -8.82 -28.11
CA PHE A 258 -2.89 -9.98 -28.92
C PHE A 258 -1.84 -9.63 -29.99
N GLN A 259 -1.29 -8.42 -29.96
CA GLN A 259 -0.19 -8.05 -30.85
C GLN A 259 1.05 -8.89 -30.50
N PRO A 260 1.82 -9.39 -31.49
CA PRO A 260 2.97 -10.25 -31.24
C PRO A 260 3.99 -9.66 -30.27
N VAL A 261 4.22 -8.34 -30.31
CA VAL A 261 5.13 -7.63 -29.39
C VAL A 261 4.59 -7.69 -27.97
N VAL A 262 3.31 -7.39 -27.77
CA VAL A 262 2.69 -7.39 -26.43
C VAL A 262 2.67 -8.81 -25.86
N LEU A 263 2.29 -9.80 -26.66
CA LEU A 263 2.32 -11.21 -26.28
C LEU A 263 3.73 -11.71 -25.98
N ALA A 264 4.75 -11.30 -26.73
CA ALA A 264 6.13 -11.69 -26.47
C ALA A 264 6.62 -11.15 -25.11
N TYR A 265 6.31 -9.90 -24.78
CA TYR A 265 6.69 -9.31 -23.49
C TYR A 265 5.90 -9.91 -22.32
N ILE A 266 4.57 -10.00 -22.44
CA ILE A 266 3.72 -10.60 -21.40
C ILE A 266 4.10 -12.07 -21.21
N GLY A 267 4.23 -12.83 -22.29
CA GLY A 267 4.62 -14.24 -22.26
C GLY A 267 6.02 -14.43 -21.69
N GLY A 268 6.98 -13.59 -22.06
CA GLY A 268 8.34 -13.61 -21.52
C GLY A 268 8.38 -13.35 -20.02
N ILE A 269 7.72 -12.29 -19.54
CA ILE A 269 7.63 -11.98 -18.10
C ILE A 269 6.89 -13.10 -17.37
N SER A 270 5.79 -13.61 -17.92
CA SER A 270 5.03 -14.74 -17.34
C SER A 270 5.90 -15.99 -17.20
N ALA A 271 6.71 -16.31 -18.22
CA ALA A 271 7.62 -17.44 -18.20
C ALA A 271 8.72 -17.25 -17.15
N ILE A 272 9.30 -16.05 -17.03
CA ILE A 272 10.29 -15.74 -15.99
C ILE A 272 9.68 -15.91 -14.60
N VAL A 273 8.49 -15.35 -14.36
CA VAL A 273 7.80 -15.48 -13.06
C VAL A 273 7.47 -16.94 -12.77
N ALA A 274 6.97 -17.70 -13.75
CA ALA A 274 6.67 -19.11 -13.58
C ALA A 274 7.92 -19.96 -13.29
N LEU A 275 9.03 -19.70 -13.99
CA LEU A 275 10.32 -20.35 -13.74
C LEU A 275 10.86 -19.99 -12.34
N MET A 276 10.73 -18.73 -11.95
CA MET A 276 11.14 -18.28 -10.63
C MET A 276 10.31 -18.97 -9.54
N VAL A 277 8.97 -18.95 -9.65
CA VAL A 277 8.06 -19.71 -8.78
C VAL A 277 8.49 -21.18 -8.68
N PHE A 278 8.72 -21.83 -9.82
CA PHE A 278 9.12 -23.23 -9.89
C PHE A 278 10.45 -23.51 -9.20
N PHE A 279 11.43 -22.62 -9.35
CA PHE A 279 12.72 -22.72 -8.66
C PHE A 279 12.56 -22.53 -7.15
N LEU A 280 11.78 -21.52 -6.73
CA LEU A 280 11.62 -21.15 -5.33
C LEU A 280 10.85 -22.19 -4.52
N VAL A 281 9.85 -22.85 -5.11
CA VAL A 281 9.08 -23.92 -4.45
C VAL A 281 9.97 -25.13 -4.07
N LYS A 282 11.15 -25.27 -4.68
CA LYS A 282 12.09 -26.36 -4.40
C LYS A 282 13.09 -26.05 -3.28
N LEU A 283 13.18 -24.79 -2.84
CA LEU A 283 14.13 -24.36 -1.81
C LEU A 283 13.55 -24.57 -0.41
N SER A 284 14.42 -24.87 0.55
CA SER A 284 14.06 -24.86 1.98
C SER A 284 13.84 -23.41 2.49
N ARG A 285 13.22 -23.28 3.67
CA ARG A 285 12.92 -21.95 4.27
C ARG A 285 14.18 -21.10 4.52
N GLU A 286 15.28 -21.72 4.93
CA GLU A 286 16.55 -21.04 5.19
C GLU A 286 17.25 -20.61 3.90
N GLU A 287 17.20 -21.45 2.87
CA GLU A 287 17.72 -21.12 1.54
C GLU A 287 16.91 -20.00 0.88
N LEU A 288 15.58 -20.01 1.04
CA LEU A 288 14.70 -18.96 0.52
C LEU A 288 15.04 -17.57 1.08
N ASP A 289 15.29 -17.46 2.39
CA ASP A 289 15.67 -16.18 3.01
C ASP A 289 17.03 -15.70 2.50
N SER A 290 18.02 -16.59 2.44
CA SER A 290 19.37 -16.28 1.97
C SER A 290 19.39 -15.86 0.50
N VAL A 291 18.71 -16.61 -0.37
CA VAL A 291 18.60 -16.31 -1.81
C VAL A 291 17.84 -15.00 -2.05
N SER A 292 16.75 -14.76 -1.31
CA SER A 292 15.95 -13.53 -1.46
C SER A 292 16.75 -12.28 -1.10
N LYS A 293 17.54 -12.32 -0.02
CA LYS A 293 18.42 -11.23 0.41
C LYS A 293 19.53 -10.97 -0.60
N LEU A 294 20.17 -12.03 -1.10
CA LEU A 294 21.24 -11.92 -2.09
C LEU A 294 20.73 -11.29 -3.39
N ILE A 295 19.62 -11.78 -3.93
CA ILE A 295 19.05 -11.28 -5.19
C ILE A 295 18.63 -9.81 -5.02
N SER A 296 17.91 -9.46 -3.95
CA SER A 296 17.37 -8.11 -3.79
C SER A 296 18.45 -7.06 -3.54
N ASN A 297 19.29 -7.28 -2.53
CA ASN A 297 20.32 -6.32 -2.16
C ASN A 297 21.45 -6.28 -3.20
N GLY A 298 21.82 -7.44 -3.74
CA GLY A 298 22.81 -7.55 -4.80
C GLY A 298 22.39 -6.81 -6.06
N LEU A 299 21.11 -6.90 -6.45
CA LEU A 299 20.60 -6.20 -7.63
C LEU A 299 20.60 -4.66 -7.45
N ILE A 300 20.27 -4.16 -6.26
CA ILE A 300 20.34 -2.71 -5.97
C ILE A 300 21.78 -2.20 -6.08
N LEU A 301 22.73 -2.90 -5.45
CA LEU A 301 24.14 -2.53 -5.53
C LEU A 301 24.66 -2.59 -6.97
N LEU A 302 24.25 -3.61 -7.73
CA LEU A 302 24.57 -3.72 -9.16
C LEU A 302 24.00 -2.54 -9.95
N ILE A 303 22.76 -2.12 -9.70
CA ILE A 303 22.16 -0.96 -10.36
C ILE A 303 22.95 0.32 -10.05
N PHE A 304 23.29 0.58 -8.78
CA PHE A 304 24.10 1.75 -8.42
C PHE A 304 25.48 1.70 -9.06
N PHE A 305 26.12 0.54 -9.07
CA PHE A 305 27.40 0.33 -9.74
C PHE A 305 27.32 0.64 -11.24
N LEU A 306 26.31 0.12 -11.94
CA LEU A 306 26.10 0.37 -13.37
C LEU A 306 25.78 1.84 -13.66
N ILE A 307 25.03 2.53 -12.80
CA ILE A 307 24.75 3.97 -12.93
C ILE A 307 26.04 4.77 -12.81
N VAL A 308 26.89 4.47 -11.83
CA VAL A 308 28.18 5.14 -11.64
C VAL A 308 29.11 4.86 -12.81
N LEU A 309 29.22 3.61 -13.26
CA LEU A 309 29.98 3.25 -14.46
C LEU A 309 29.49 4.00 -15.70
N GLY A 310 28.18 4.11 -15.89
CA GLY A 310 27.57 4.88 -16.97
C GLY A 310 27.94 6.37 -16.88
N GLY A 311 27.94 6.93 -15.67
CA GLY A 311 28.38 8.30 -15.41
C GLY A 311 29.86 8.53 -15.74
N ILE A 312 30.73 7.60 -15.33
CA ILE A 312 32.17 7.64 -15.66
C ILE A 312 32.37 7.54 -17.18
N TYR A 313 31.71 6.59 -17.84
CA TYR A 313 31.81 6.37 -19.28
C TYR A 313 31.37 7.60 -20.08
N LYS A 314 30.31 8.28 -19.64
CA LYS A 314 29.81 9.52 -20.25
C LYS A 314 30.52 10.78 -19.78
N LYS A 315 31.50 10.67 -18.88
CA LYS A 315 32.30 11.78 -18.35
C LYS A 315 31.45 12.91 -17.74
N ILE A 316 30.37 12.55 -17.03
CA ILE A 316 29.53 13.54 -16.32
C ILE A 316 30.09 13.80 -14.91
N ASN A 317 29.79 14.97 -14.33
CA ASN A 317 30.08 15.25 -12.93
C ASN A 317 29.11 14.47 -12.02
N ILE A 318 29.54 13.29 -11.57
CA ILE A 318 28.70 12.33 -10.82
C ILE A 318 28.23 12.93 -9.49
N PHE A 319 29.13 13.59 -8.75
CA PHE A 319 28.78 14.14 -7.44
C PHE A 319 27.79 15.29 -7.57
N GLU A 320 28.01 16.21 -8.50
CA GLU A 320 27.08 17.32 -8.75
C GLU A 320 25.70 16.83 -9.21
N ALA A 321 25.67 15.88 -10.16
CA ALA A 321 24.44 15.22 -10.58
C ALA A 321 23.71 14.57 -9.39
N PHE A 322 24.44 13.84 -8.54
CA PHE A 322 23.87 13.24 -7.34
C PHE A 322 23.25 14.28 -6.41
N ILE A 323 23.96 15.38 -6.13
CA ILE A 323 23.46 16.44 -5.24
C ILE A 323 22.24 17.15 -5.82
N GLU A 324 22.20 17.39 -7.12
CA GLU A 324 21.03 17.97 -7.78
C GLU A 324 19.80 17.06 -7.64
N GLY A 325 19.93 15.77 -7.94
CA GLY A 325 18.85 14.80 -7.76
C GLY A 325 18.45 14.64 -6.29
N ALA A 326 19.42 14.63 -5.38
CA ALA A 326 19.19 14.55 -3.94
C ALA A 326 18.31 15.70 -3.41
N LYS A 327 18.58 16.94 -3.83
CA LYS A 327 17.77 18.12 -3.46
C LYS A 327 16.34 17.99 -3.95
N GLU A 328 16.15 17.46 -5.16
CA GLU A 328 14.82 17.22 -5.71
C GLU A 328 14.06 16.14 -4.91
N GLY A 329 14.75 15.07 -4.52
CA GLY A 329 14.19 14.03 -3.65
C GLY A 329 13.70 14.58 -2.31
N PHE A 330 14.51 15.42 -1.66
CA PHE A 330 14.13 16.12 -0.43
C PHE A 330 12.90 17.02 -0.63
N SER A 331 12.90 17.86 -1.67
CA SER A 331 11.77 18.75 -1.98
C SER A 331 10.47 17.96 -2.21
N THR A 332 10.58 16.82 -2.89
CA THR A 332 9.44 15.93 -3.17
C THR A 332 8.85 15.36 -1.88
N CYS A 333 9.68 14.90 -0.94
CA CYS A 333 9.20 14.44 0.38
C CYS A 333 8.39 15.52 1.11
N VAL A 334 8.90 16.75 1.15
CA VAL A 334 8.23 17.87 1.84
C VAL A 334 6.88 18.19 1.17
N LYS A 335 6.83 18.16 -0.17
CA LYS A 335 5.60 18.39 -0.94
C LYS A 335 4.52 17.33 -0.70
N ILE A 336 4.89 16.09 -0.37
CA ILE A 336 3.94 14.98 -0.14
C ILE A 336 3.26 15.07 1.24
N ILE A 337 3.91 15.68 2.25
CA ILE A 337 3.42 15.71 3.64
C ILE A 337 1.95 16.13 3.74
N PRO A 338 1.49 17.27 3.18
CA PRO A 338 0.11 17.71 3.35
C PRO A 338 -0.91 16.72 2.78
N TYR A 339 -0.58 16.09 1.65
CA TYR A 339 -1.43 15.09 1.01
C TYR A 339 -1.51 13.81 1.83
N LEU A 340 -0.38 13.34 2.36
CA LEU A 340 -0.33 12.15 3.18
C LEU A 340 -1.09 12.34 4.51
N VAL A 341 -0.93 13.50 5.16
CA VAL A 341 -1.68 13.87 6.36
C VAL A 341 -3.18 13.87 6.07
N GLY A 342 -3.62 14.59 5.02
CA GLY A 342 -5.04 14.70 4.68
C GLY A 342 -5.69 13.34 4.39
N MET A 343 -5.00 12.48 3.64
CA MET A 343 -5.49 11.15 3.29
C MET A 343 -5.53 10.20 4.50
N LEU A 344 -4.45 10.11 5.27
CA LEU A 344 -4.39 9.20 6.42
C LEU A 344 -5.37 9.60 7.52
N VAL A 345 -5.57 10.91 7.74
CA VAL A 345 -6.61 11.39 8.67
C VAL A 345 -8.01 10.95 8.25
N ALA A 346 -8.35 11.05 6.96
CA ALA A 346 -9.66 10.60 6.47
C ALA A 346 -9.84 9.08 6.64
N ILE A 347 -8.78 8.29 6.42
CA ILE A 347 -8.79 6.84 6.62
C ILE A 347 -8.92 6.49 8.12
N SER A 348 -8.20 7.20 8.99
CA SER A 348 -8.31 7.05 10.45
C SER A 348 -9.75 7.31 10.92
N LEU A 349 -10.42 8.34 10.40
CA LEU A 349 -11.82 8.62 10.71
C LEU A 349 -12.76 7.47 10.29
N LEU A 350 -12.55 6.85 9.12
CA LEU A 350 -13.34 5.68 8.69
C LEU A 350 -13.10 4.46 9.59
N ARG A 351 -11.85 4.24 10.01
CA ARG A 351 -11.48 3.10 10.86
C ARG A 351 -11.99 3.25 12.29
N THR A 352 -11.82 4.44 12.88
CA THR A 352 -12.20 4.73 14.27
C THR A 352 -13.71 4.94 14.47
N SER A 353 -14.43 5.38 13.44
CA SER A 353 -15.91 5.39 13.45
C SER A 353 -16.52 3.98 13.31
N GLY A 354 -15.73 3.02 12.84
CA GLY A 354 -16.15 1.66 12.55
C GLY A 354 -17.02 1.53 11.30
N VAL A 355 -16.84 2.43 10.32
CA VAL A 355 -17.39 2.27 8.96
C VAL A 355 -16.85 0.99 8.33
N PHE A 356 -15.56 0.67 8.52
CA PHE A 356 -15.00 -0.57 8.00
C PHE A 356 -15.62 -1.81 8.64
N ASP A 357 -16.01 -1.75 9.92
CA ASP A 357 -16.71 -2.86 10.57
C ASP A 357 -18.06 -3.11 9.89
N LEU A 358 -18.85 -2.04 9.68
CA LEU A 358 -20.12 -2.14 8.97
C LEU A 358 -19.97 -2.70 7.55
N LEU A 359 -18.93 -2.28 6.83
CA LEU A 359 -18.63 -2.79 5.50
C LEU A 359 -18.24 -4.26 5.52
N ILE A 360 -17.38 -4.68 6.44
CA ILE A 360 -16.94 -6.08 6.58
C ILE A 360 -18.12 -6.97 6.98
N ASP A 361 -18.87 -6.59 8.02
CA ASP A 361 -19.96 -7.41 8.55
C ASP A 361 -21.12 -7.50 7.54
N GLY A 362 -21.44 -6.40 6.85
CA GLY A 362 -22.43 -6.41 5.77
C GLY A 362 -22.00 -7.28 4.59
N MET A 363 -20.73 -7.22 4.19
CA MET A 363 -20.20 -8.09 3.13
C MET A 363 -20.16 -9.57 3.56
N LYS A 364 -19.76 -9.87 4.80
CA LYS A 364 -19.81 -11.25 5.35
C LYS A 364 -21.23 -11.80 5.31
N TYR A 365 -22.22 -11.01 5.69
CA TYR A 365 -23.62 -11.39 5.62
C TYR A 365 -24.04 -11.78 4.20
N LEU A 366 -23.72 -10.94 3.20
CA LEU A 366 -24.04 -11.21 1.79
C LEU A 366 -23.31 -12.45 1.24
N VAL A 367 -22.03 -12.61 1.57
CA VAL A 367 -21.20 -13.73 1.11
C VAL A 367 -21.65 -15.05 1.76
N ASN A 368 -22.04 -15.01 3.04
CA ASN A 368 -22.56 -16.17 3.75
C ASN A 368 -23.93 -16.61 3.20
N ILE A 369 -24.80 -15.67 2.80
CA ILE A 369 -26.05 -15.99 2.08
C ILE A 369 -25.75 -16.71 0.76
N ALA A 370 -24.69 -16.31 0.07
CA ALA A 370 -24.25 -16.96 -1.17
C ALA A 370 -23.51 -18.29 -0.96
N HIS A 371 -23.34 -18.75 0.29
CA HIS A 371 -22.55 -19.94 0.66
C HIS A 371 -21.11 -19.91 0.14
N ILE A 372 -20.52 -18.72 0.01
CA ILE A 372 -19.13 -18.52 -0.39
C ILE A 372 -18.27 -18.36 0.88
N ASP A 373 -17.00 -18.76 0.81
CA ASP A 373 -16.03 -18.54 1.88
C ASP A 373 -15.82 -17.04 2.14
N SER A 374 -16.14 -16.58 3.35
CA SER A 374 -16.06 -15.17 3.74
C SER A 374 -14.72 -14.72 4.32
N ARG A 375 -13.70 -15.59 4.38
CA ARG A 375 -12.36 -15.24 4.91
C ARG A 375 -11.67 -14.10 4.15
N PHE A 376 -11.93 -13.95 2.86
CA PHE A 376 -11.36 -12.84 2.08
C PHE A 376 -11.95 -11.47 2.47
N VAL A 377 -13.13 -11.45 3.10
CA VAL A 377 -13.84 -10.21 3.44
C VAL A 377 -13.06 -9.40 4.48
N ASP A 378 -12.32 -10.08 5.36
CA ASP A 378 -11.44 -9.44 6.34
C ASP A 378 -10.28 -8.65 5.69
N ALA A 379 -9.93 -8.96 4.44
CA ALA A 379 -8.90 -8.24 3.68
C ALA A 379 -9.46 -7.05 2.87
N LEU A 380 -10.78 -6.83 2.84
CA LEU A 380 -11.39 -5.74 2.07
C LEU A 380 -10.92 -4.34 2.48
N PRO A 381 -10.75 -4.00 3.77
CA PRO A 381 -10.22 -2.69 4.13
C PRO A 381 -8.86 -2.46 3.47
N THR A 382 -7.96 -3.43 3.55
CA THR A 382 -6.63 -3.36 2.94
C THR A 382 -6.73 -3.22 1.43
N ALA A 383 -7.64 -3.96 0.78
CA ALA A 383 -7.89 -3.88 -0.66
C ALA A 383 -8.43 -2.49 -1.09
N LEU A 384 -9.28 -1.85 -0.29
CA LEU A 384 -9.82 -0.52 -0.56
C LEU A 384 -8.79 0.59 -0.34
N ILE A 385 -7.91 0.44 0.65
CA ILE A 385 -6.88 1.43 0.96
C ILE A 385 -5.68 1.33 0.02
N LYS A 386 -5.30 0.13 -0.43
CA LYS A 386 -4.10 -0.08 -1.25
C LYS A 386 -3.99 0.81 -2.50
N PRO A 387 -5.06 1.04 -3.30
CA PRO A 387 -5.00 1.95 -4.44
C PRO A 387 -4.79 3.43 -4.06
N LEU A 388 -5.17 3.81 -2.84
CA LEU A 388 -5.00 5.17 -2.34
C LEU A 388 -3.64 5.36 -1.66
N SER A 389 -3.19 4.36 -0.91
CA SER A 389 -1.93 4.37 -0.19
C SER A 389 -1.39 2.96 0.05
N GLY A 390 -0.29 2.62 -0.62
CA GLY A 390 0.42 1.36 -0.38
C GLY A 390 1.01 1.28 1.03
N SER A 391 1.50 2.38 1.60
CA SER A 391 1.98 2.44 2.98
C SER A 391 0.83 2.37 3.99
N GLY A 392 -0.30 3.04 3.72
CA GLY A 392 -1.51 2.96 4.55
C GLY A 392 -2.09 1.56 4.61
N ALA A 393 -2.10 0.84 3.49
CA ALA A 393 -2.54 -0.55 3.44
C ALA A 393 -1.64 -1.52 4.23
N ARG A 394 -0.34 -1.22 4.34
CA ARG A 394 0.60 -2.03 5.15
C ARG A 394 0.44 -1.83 6.65
N GLY A 395 -0.08 -0.69 7.08
CA GLY A 395 -0.35 -0.38 8.49
C GLY A 395 -1.74 -0.83 8.98
N MET A 396 -2.52 -1.50 8.12
CA MET A 396 -3.78 -2.15 8.48
C MET A 396 -3.54 -3.62 8.78
#